data_AF-A0A3E0L7P6-F1
#
_entry.id   AF-A0A3E0L7P6-F1
#
_cell.length_a   1.000
_cell.length_b   1.000
_cell.length_c   1.000
_cell.angle_alpha   90.00
_cell.angle_beta   90.00
_cell.angle_gamma   90.00
#
_symmetry.space_group_name_H-M   'P 1'
#
loop_
_entity.id
_entity.type
_entity.pdbx_description
1 polymer ?
#
loop_
_entity_poly.entity_id
_entity_poly.type
_entity_poly.pdbx_seq_one_letter_code
_entity_poly.pdbx_strand_id
1 'polypeptide(L)' 'MQKHFRAMQKDCRTMQDLNALMGRSCDWVRVYLENNINVREEDRHLCDGIGTKNYRTKEILP' A
#
# COMPACT_ATOMS: atom_id res chain seq x y z
N MET A 1 -6.33 15.02 -3.39
CA MET A 1 -6.15 14.00 -4.44
C MET A 1 -5.04 14.31 -5.45
N GLN A 2 -5.02 15.44 -6.16
CA GLN A 2 -4.01 15.70 -7.22
C GLN A 2 -2.53 15.60 -6.78
N LYS A 3 -2.21 16.02 -5.55
CA LYS A 3 -0.84 15.90 -4.99
C LYS A 3 -0.38 14.45 -4.86
N HIS A 4 -1.29 13.55 -4.50
CA HIS A 4 -1.01 12.12 -4.36
C HIS A 4 -0.73 11.47 -5.72
N PHE A 5 -1.53 11.82 -6.74
CA PHE A 5 -1.38 11.29 -8.08
C PHE A 5 -0.01 11.63 -8.70
N ARG A 6 0.51 12.84 -8.48
CA ARG A 6 1.85 13.24 -8.94
C ARG A 6 2.99 12.50 -8.22
N ALA A 7 2.83 12.21 -6.92
CA ALA A 7 3.80 11.39 -6.19
C ALA A 7 3.76 9.93 -6.65
N MET A 8 2.59 9.44 -7.03
CA MET A 8 2.37 8.10 -7.59
C MET A 8 3.12 7.91 -8.93
N GLN A 9 3.12 8.93 -9.79
CA GLN A 9 3.79 8.89 -11.10
C GLN A 9 5.34 8.88 -11.01
N LYS A 10 5.92 9.39 -9.93
CA LYS A 10 7.38 9.38 -9.74
C LYS A 10 7.93 7.97 -9.47
N ASP A 11 7.09 7.08 -8.98
CA ASP A 11 7.50 5.78 -8.43
C ASP A 11 7.21 4.60 -9.37
N CYS A 12 7.30 4.79 -10.68
CA CYS A 12 7.10 3.70 -11.64
C CYS A 12 8.38 3.37 -12.45
N ARG A 13 9.57 3.66 -11.89
CA ARG A 13 10.85 3.63 -12.64
C ARG A 13 11.67 2.36 -12.42
N THR A 14 11.57 1.74 -11.25
CA THR A 14 12.25 0.49 -10.86
C THR A 14 11.29 -0.44 -10.12
N MET A 15 11.66 -1.71 -9.92
CA MET A 15 10.90 -2.65 -9.08
C MET A 15 10.67 -2.13 -7.65
N GLN A 16 11.68 -1.45 -7.08
CA GLN A 16 11.56 -0.82 -5.77
C GLN A 16 10.52 0.30 -5.78
N ASP A 17 10.50 1.07 -6.86
CA ASP A 17 9.52 2.12 -7.05
C ASP A 17 8.12 1.53 -7.22
N LEU A 18 7.95 0.46 -8.00
CA LEU A 18 6.67 -0.24 -8.15
C LEU A 18 6.14 -0.76 -6.81
N ASN A 19 7.01 -1.30 -5.95
CA ASN A 19 6.62 -1.74 -4.62
C ASN A 19 6.19 -0.55 -3.73
N ALA A 20 6.89 0.58 -3.81
CA ALA A 20 6.52 1.80 -3.10
C ALA A 20 5.19 2.40 -3.59
N LEU A 21 4.96 2.36 -4.91
CA LEU A 21 3.72 2.72 -5.57
C LEU A 21 2.56 1.83 -5.10
N MET A 22 2.73 0.51 -5.12
CA MET A 22 1.75 -0.46 -4.63
C MET A 22 1.45 -0.24 -3.15
N GLY A 23 2.48 0.02 -2.33
CA GLY A 23 2.34 0.34 -0.91
C GLY A 23 1.45 1.56 -0.66
N ARG A 24 1.74 2.70 -1.29
CA ARG A 24 0.93 3.92 -1.12
C ARG A 24 -0.48 3.79 -1.67
N SER A 25 -0.63 3.07 -2.78
CA SER A 25 -1.96 2.77 -3.33
C SER A 25 -2.77 1.97 -2.32
N CYS A 26 -2.16 0.96 -1.70
CA CYS A 26 -2.80 0.15 -0.67
C CYS A 26 -3.10 0.91 0.62
N ASP A 27 -2.26 1.86 1.03
CA ASP A 27 -2.56 2.69 2.21
C ASP A 27 -3.85 3.50 2.03
N TRP A 28 -4.13 3.98 0.82
CA TRP A 28 -5.37 4.69 0.52
C TRP A 28 -6.57 3.72 0.42
N VAL A 29 -6.39 2.60 -0.27
CA VAL A 29 -7.45 1.60 -0.47
C VAL A 29 -7.85 0.92 0.84
N ARG A 30 -6.90 0.68 1.77
CA ARG A 30 -7.14 0.03 3.06
C ARG A 30 -8.24 0.74 3.87
N VAL A 31 -8.23 2.08 3.88
CA VAL A 31 -9.28 2.87 4.55
C VAL A 31 -10.67 2.57 3.97
N TYR A 32 -10.77 2.42 2.65
CA TYR A 32 -12.04 2.08 2.00
C TYR A 32 -12.47 0.64 2.33
N LEU A 33 -11.54 -0.30 2.27
CA LEU A 33 -11.79 -1.72 2.55
C LEU A 33 -12.24 -1.96 4.00
N GLU A 34 -11.68 -1.23 4.97
CA GLU A 34 -12.02 -1.39 6.38
C GLU A 34 -13.37 -0.74 6.75
N ASN A 35 -13.69 0.41 6.17
CA ASN A 35 -14.84 1.21 6.63
C ASN A 35 -16.13 1.01 5.82
N ASN A 36 -16.07 0.32 4.67
CA ASN A 36 -17.25 0.12 3.85
C ASN A 36 -17.95 -1.22 4.18
N ILE A 37 -19.25 -1.15 4.48
CA ILE A 37 -20.08 -2.33 4.78
C ILE A 37 -20.39 -3.18 3.54
N ASN A 38 -20.26 -2.62 2.34
CA ASN A 38 -20.55 -3.28 1.06
C ASN A 38 -19.34 -4.00 0.45
N VAL A 39 -18.26 -4.15 1.21
CA VAL A 39 -17.06 -4.90 0.83
C VAL A 39 -17.16 -6.30 1.43
N ARG A 40 -16.90 -7.33 0.61
CA ARG A 40 -16.86 -8.72 1.07
C ARG A 40 -15.73 -8.89 2.07
N GLU A 41 -15.91 -9.74 3.06
CA GLU A 41 -14.90 -9.94 4.11
C GLU A 41 -13.53 -10.35 3.53
N GLU A 42 -13.55 -11.18 2.49
CA GLU A 42 -12.36 -11.60 1.74
C GLU A 42 -11.57 -10.43 1.15
N ASP A 43 -12.28 -9.43 0.62
CA ASP A 43 -11.69 -8.28 -0.05
C ASP A 43 -11.09 -7.29 0.95
N ARG A 44 -11.47 -7.36 2.24
CA ARG A 44 -10.87 -6.53 3.30
C ARG A 44 -9.37 -6.77 3.44
N HIS A 45 -8.91 -7.96 3.06
CA HIS A 45 -7.53 -8.41 3.15
C HIS A 45 -6.72 -8.18 1.86
N LEU A 46 -7.28 -7.53 0.83
CA LEU A 46 -6.65 -7.37 -0.48
C LEU A 46 -5.27 -6.69 -0.43
N CYS A 47 -5.07 -5.81 0.56
CA CYS A 47 -3.82 -5.08 0.77
C CYS A 47 -2.93 -5.69 1.88
N ASP A 48 -3.23 -6.90 2.36
CA ASP A 48 -2.41 -7.55 3.36
C ASP A 48 -1.03 -7.89 2.80
N GLY A 49 0.01 -7.48 3.54
CA GLY A 49 1.40 -7.64 3.11
C GLY A 49 1.90 -6.60 2.10
N ILE A 50 1.06 -5.66 1.65
CA ILE A 50 1.42 -4.54 0.77
C ILE A 50 1.36 -3.21 1.56
N GLY A 51 2.43 -2.41 1.51
CA GLY A 51 2.56 -1.19 2.31
C GLY A 51 3.65 -1.31 3.37
N THR A 52 3.73 -0.34 4.29
CA THR A 52 4.87 -0.12 5.22
C THR A 52 5.09 -1.23 6.26
N LYS A 53 5.40 -2.45 5.81
CA LYS A 53 6.47 -3.21 6.46
C LYS A 53 7.74 -2.49 6.08
N ASN A 54 8.26 -1.70 7.02
CA ASN A 54 9.61 -1.19 6.98
C ASN A 54 10.54 -2.41 6.87
N TYR A 55 10.87 -2.85 5.64
CA TYR A 55 11.72 -4.04 5.41
C TYR A 55 13.14 -3.81 5.94
N ARG A 56 13.45 -2.59 6.42
CA ARG A 56 14.66 -2.26 7.18
C ARG A 56 14.60 -2.68 8.66
N THR A 57 13.45 -3.09 9.22
CA THR A 57 13.34 -3.51 10.64
C THR A 57 12.96 -4.98 10.84
N LYS A 58 12.88 -5.81 9.79
CA LYS A 58 12.70 -7.27 9.96
C LYS A 58 14.02 -8.06 9.96
N GLU A 59 15.16 -7.39 9.81
CA GLU A 59 16.50 -8.02 9.90
C GLU A 59 17.27 -7.62 11.17
N ILE A 60 16.63 -6.91 12.12
CA ILE A 60 17.23 -6.62 13.43
C ILE A 60 16.14 -6.77 14.51
N LEU A 61 15.85 -8.01 14.90
CA LEU A 61 15.71 -8.36 16.31
C LEU A 61 15.98 -9.87 16.44
N PRO A 62 16.79 -10.31 17.42
CA PRO A 62 17.09 -11.72 17.65
C PRO A 62 15.85 -12.61 17.80
#